data_AF-I7IB22-F1
#
_entry.id   AF-I7IB22-F1
#
_cell.length_a   1.000
_cell.length_b   1.000
_cell.length_c   1.000
_cell.angle_alpha   90.00
_cell.angle_beta   90.00
_cell.angle_gamma   90.00
#
_symmetry.space_group_name_H-M   'P 1'
#
loop_
_entity.id
_entity.type
_entity.pdbx_description
1 polymer ?
#
loop_
_entity_poly.entity_id
_entity_poly.type
_entity_poly.pdbx_seq_one_letter_code
_entity_poly.pdbx_strand_id
1 'polypeptide(L)'
;MIPSRKKRSQRVYGFRNAGDKTLRQENLVLAHAMRNINVESDIYQLVTEDFIEKCRIVQLIDEELVILAPNNAIHSKLKQVTPSIVRGLRAKGYRINRVVGKVSKSG
;
A
#
# COMPACT_ATOMS: atom_id res chain seq x y z
N MET A 1 18.12 23.41 -51.68
CA MET A 1 17.05 23.73 -50.71
C MET A 1 17.01 22.66 -49.62
N ILE A 2 16.88 23.13 -48.37
CA ILE A 2 16.97 22.53 -47.02
C ILE A 2 15.74 21.61 -46.73
N PRO A 3 15.63 20.72 -45.68
CA PRO A 3 16.58 20.00 -44.80
C PRO A 3 16.28 18.48 -44.60
N SER A 4 17.31 17.68 -44.29
CA SER A 4 17.16 16.33 -43.71
C SER A 4 17.76 16.26 -42.30
N ARG A 5 17.12 16.86 -41.28
CA ARG A 5 17.65 16.81 -39.88
C ARG A 5 16.64 16.71 -38.73
N LYS A 6 15.33 16.49 -38.96
CA LYS A 6 14.33 16.50 -37.86
C LYS A 6 13.90 15.15 -37.28
N LYS A 7 14.14 14.00 -37.93
CA LYS A 7 13.54 12.71 -37.49
C LYS A 7 14.28 11.97 -36.36
N ARG A 8 15.58 12.24 -36.11
CA ARG A 8 16.36 11.51 -35.08
C ARG A 8 16.09 12.00 -33.65
N SER A 9 15.71 13.27 -33.49
CA SER A 9 15.44 13.92 -32.19
C SER A 9 14.17 13.39 -31.52
N GLN A 10 13.08 13.18 -32.27
CA GLN A 10 11.80 12.73 -31.71
C GLN A 10 11.83 11.32 -31.12
N ARG A 11 12.58 10.38 -31.72
CA ARG A 11 12.71 9.02 -31.17
C ARG A 11 13.45 9.00 -29.84
N VAL A 12 14.53 9.76 -29.70
CA VAL A 12 15.32 9.82 -28.45
C VAL A 12 14.51 10.50 -27.33
N TYR A 13 13.75 11.54 -27.66
CA TYR A 13 12.82 12.18 -26.71
C TYR A 13 11.67 11.26 -26.31
N GLY A 14 11.08 10.52 -27.24
CA GLY A 14 10.00 9.57 -26.96
C GLY A 14 10.42 8.41 -26.04
N PHE A 15 11.63 7.85 -26.26
CA PHE A 15 12.19 6.80 -25.41
C PHE A 15 12.57 7.32 -24.01
N ARG A 16 13.16 8.52 -23.90
CA ARG A 16 13.42 9.16 -22.59
C ARG A 16 12.13 9.42 -21.83
N ASN A 17 11.12 9.99 -22.49
CA ASN A 17 9.82 10.25 -21.87
C ASN A 17 9.10 8.95 -21.43
N ALA A 18 9.28 7.85 -22.16
CA ALA A 18 8.74 6.55 -21.76
C ALA A 18 9.50 5.98 -20.55
N GLY A 19 10.83 6.05 -20.54
CA GLY A 19 11.68 5.63 -19.41
C GLY A 19 11.43 6.45 -18.14
N ASP A 20 11.25 7.77 -18.27
CA ASP A 20 10.92 8.65 -17.14
C ASP A 20 9.52 8.34 -16.57
N LYS A 21 8.57 7.94 -17.42
CA LYS A 21 7.23 7.52 -16.97
C LYS A 21 7.28 6.18 -16.23
N THR A 22 8.04 5.20 -16.71
CA THR A 22 8.19 3.91 -16.04
C THR A 22 8.90 4.05 -14.69
N LEU A 23 10.02 4.80 -14.65
CA LEU A 23 10.73 5.09 -13.39
C LEU A 23 9.84 5.82 -12.38
N ARG A 24 9.02 6.77 -12.84
CA ARG A 24 8.07 7.46 -11.98
C ARG A 24 7.02 6.52 -11.41
N GLN A 25 6.51 5.58 -12.21
CA GLN A 25 5.54 4.59 -11.76
C GLN A 25 6.16 3.62 -10.75
N GLU A 26 7.38 3.15 -11.00
CA GLU A 26 8.12 2.26 -10.09
C GLU A 26 8.40 2.94 -8.75
N ASN A 27 8.85 4.20 -8.77
CA ASN A 27 9.08 4.98 -7.56
C ASN A 27 7.79 5.17 -6.73
N LEU A 28 6.65 5.36 -7.38
CA LEU A 28 5.36 5.43 -6.70
C LEU A 28 5.02 4.09 -6.02
N VAL A 29 5.18 2.97 -6.73
CA VAL A 29 4.93 1.64 -6.17
C VAL A 29 5.85 1.36 -4.97
N LEU A 30 7.13 1.71 -5.06
CA LEU A 30 8.08 1.57 -3.96
C LEU A 30 7.70 2.44 -2.76
N ALA A 31 7.34 3.71 -2.99
CA ALA A 31 6.88 4.61 -1.92
C ALA A 31 5.62 4.06 -1.21
N HIS A 32 4.68 3.49 -1.98
CA HIS A 32 3.51 2.83 -1.41
C HIS A 32 3.88 1.57 -0.61
N ALA A 33 4.79 0.75 -1.12
CA ALA A 33 5.25 -0.45 -0.42
C ALA A 33 5.93 -0.09 0.91
N MET A 34 6.81 0.91 0.92
CA MET A 34 7.46 1.40 2.15
C MET A 34 6.44 1.92 3.16
N ARG A 35 5.44 2.68 2.70
CA ARG A 35 4.37 3.17 3.57
C ARG A 35 3.58 2.01 4.19
N ASN A 36 3.28 0.97 3.42
CA ASN A 36 2.57 -0.20 3.92
C ASN A 36 3.40 -0.96 4.96
N ILE A 37 4.71 -1.12 4.75
CA ILE A 37 5.62 -1.73 5.72
C ILE A 37 5.63 -0.96 7.05
N ASN A 38 5.67 0.37 7.00
CA ASN A 38 5.64 1.20 8.22
C ASN A 38 4.31 1.05 8.96
N VAL A 39 3.19 1.08 8.23
CA VAL A 39 1.85 0.87 8.81
C VAL A 39 1.75 -0.52 9.44
N GLU A 40 2.27 -1.55 8.78
CA GLU A 40 2.28 -2.92 9.27
C GLU A 40 3.10 -3.02 10.58
N SER A 41 4.31 -2.46 10.59
CA SER A 41 5.15 -2.38 11.79
C SER A 41 4.48 -1.61 12.93
N ASP A 42 3.78 -0.52 12.62
CA ASP A 42 3.09 0.28 13.63
C ASP A 42 1.91 -0.47 14.24
N ILE A 43 1.20 -1.27 13.44
CA ILE A 43 0.14 -2.15 13.93
C ILE A 43 0.73 -3.23 14.80
N TYR A 44 1.86 -3.82 14.41
CA TYR A 44 2.54 -4.84 15.23
C TYR A 44 2.92 -4.34 16.63
N GLN A 45 3.16 -3.05 16.80
CA GLN A 45 3.38 -2.46 18.14
C GLN A 45 2.08 -2.22 18.93
N LEU A 46 0.93 -2.16 18.26
CA LEU A 46 -0.38 -1.84 18.85
C LEU A 46 -1.21 -3.08 19.21
N VAL A 47 -0.90 -4.24 18.63
CA VAL A 47 -1.59 -5.51 18.88
C VAL A 47 -0.63 -6.56 19.44
N THR A 48 -1.16 -7.49 20.24
CA THR A 48 -0.39 -8.58 20.85
C THR A 48 0.06 -9.62 19.80
N GLU A 49 1.18 -10.30 20.03
CA GLU A 49 1.80 -11.29 19.12
C GLU A 49 0.81 -12.34 18.57
N ASP A 50 -0.11 -12.83 19.40
CA ASP A 50 -1.14 -13.82 19.00
C ASP A 50 -2.05 -13.38 17.83
N PHE A 51 -2.17 -12.08 17.62
CA PHE A 51 -2.99 -11.49 16.55
C PHE A 51 -2.22 -11.41 15.23
N ILE A 52 -0.90 -11.28 15.32
CA ILE A 52 0.05 -10.99 14.24
C ILE A 52 0.36 -12.23 13.42
N GLU A 53 0.61 -13.35 14.08
CA GLU A 53 0.88 -14.64 13.41
C GLU A 53 -0.29 -15.09 12.51
N LYS A 54 -1.46 -14.49 12.72
CA LYS A 54 -2.72 -14.85 12.09
C LYS A 54 -3.24 -13.83 11.09
N CYS A 55 -2.63 -12.67 10.89
CA CYS A 55 -3.10 -11.66 9.92
C CYS A 55 -1.93 -11.22 9.05
N ARG A 56 -2.07 -11.23 7.71
CA ARG A 56 -0.88 -11.14 6.85
C ARG A 56 -0.75 -9.93 5.95
N ILE A 57 -1.75 -9.07 5.77
CA ILE A 57 -1.54 -7.91 4.88
C ILE A 57 -2.31 -6.70 5.39
N VAL A 58 -1.58 -5.61 5.63
CA VAL A 58 -2.14 -4.29 5.87
C VAL A 58 -1.70 -3.33 4.76
N GLN A 59 -2.67 -2.79 4.04
CA GLN A 59 -2.45 -1.75 3.04
C GLN A 59 -3.17 -0.49 3.50
N LEU A 60 -2.52 0.67 3.36
CA LEU A 60 -3.17 1.97 3.53
C LEU A 60 -3.23 2.65 2.15
N ILE A 61 -4.41 2.64 1.54
CA ILE A 61 -4.67 3.18 0.20
C ILE A 61 -5.76 4.22 0.34
N ASP A 62 -5.51 5.46 -0.09
CA ASP A 62 -6.50 6.56 -0.09
C ASP A 62 -7.23 6.73 1.26
N GLU A 63 -6.50 6.63 2.37
CA GLU A 63 -7.05 6.70 3.74
C GLU A 63 -8.00 5.54 4.11
N GLU A 64 -8.02 4.48 3.30
CA GLU A 64 -8.64 3.20 3.61
C GLU A 64 -7.59 2.21 4.14
N LEU A 65 -7.83 1.70 5.35
CA LEU A 65 -7.02 0.64 5.94
C LEU A 65 -7.60 -0.72 5.53
N VAL A 66 -6.87 -1.46 4.70
CA VAL A 66 -7.26 -2.82 4.29
C VAL A 66 -6.52 -3.82 5.16
N ILE A 67 -7.24 -4.73 5.80
CA ILE A 67 -6.65 -5.78 6.63
C ILE A 67 -7.12 -7.14 6.12
N LEU A 68 -6.18 -8.05 5.86
CA LEU A 68 -6.46 -9.41 5.44
C LEU A 68 -6.38 -10.40 6.60
N ALA A 69 -7.50 -11.08 6.85
CA ALA A 69 -7.59 -12.23 7.75
C ALA A 69 -7.59 -13.54 6.93
N PRO A 70 -6.95 -14.62 7.40
CA PRO A 70 -6.88 -15.90 6.67
C PRO A 70 -8.15 -16.74 6.86
N ASN A 71 -9.00 -16.44 7.84
CA ASN A 71 -10.30 -17.09 8.03
C ASN A 71 -11.32 -16.18 8.73
N ASN A 72 -12.58 -16.62 8.76
CA ASN A 72 -13.70 -15.88 9.35
C ASN A 72 -13.60 -15.71 10.88
N ALA A 73 -12.99 -16.67 11.58
CA ALA A 73 -12.81 -16.60 13.03
C ALA A 73 -11.85 -15.45 13.40
N ILE A 74 -10.74 -15.33 12.67
CA ILE A 74 -9.77 -14.25 12.82
C ILE A 74 -10.38 -12.92 12.37
N HIS A 75 -11.16 -12.89 11.28
CA HIS A 75 -11.87 -11.68 10.84
C HIS A 75 -12.83 -11.13 11.90
N SER A 76 -13.55 -12.00 12.59
CA SER A 76 -14.45 -11.60 13.68
C SER A 76 -13.69 -10.99 14.85
N LYS A 77 -12.57 -11.60 15.25
CA LYS A 77 -11.67 -11.02 16.26
C LYS A 77 -11.10 -9.67 15.79
N LEU A 78 -10.68 -9.59 14.53
CA LEU A 78 -10.14 -8.37 13.92
C LEU A 78 -11.11 -7.20 14.05
N LYS A 79 -12.41 -7.41 13.79
CA LYS A 79 -13.44 -6.38 13.95
C LYS A 79 -13.49 -5.80 15.37
N GLN A 80 -13.24 -6.62 16.39
CA GLN A 80 -13.26 -6.18 17.78
C GLN A 80 -12.03 -5.32 18.12
N VAL A 81 -10.85 -5.63 17.57
CA VAL A 81 -9.60 -4.89 17.85
C VAL A 81 -9.39 -3.69 16.91
N THR A 82 -10.07 -3.67 15.77
CA THR A 82 -9.97 -2.62 14.74
C THR A 82 -10.10 -1.20 15.30
N PRO A 83 -11.05 -0.87 16.20
CA PRO A 83 -11.15 0.48 16.76
C PRO A 83 -9.91 0.93 17.52
N SER A 84 -9.25 0.01 18.23
CA SER A 84 -8.01 0.29 18.97
C SER A 84 -6.83 0.51 18.01
N ILE A 85 -6.74 -0.31 16.95
CA ILE A 85 -5.73 -0.15 15.90
C ILE A 85 -5.89 1.20 15.20
N VAL A 86 -7.10 1.56 14.78
CA VAL A 86 -7.37 2.84 14.11
C VAL A 86 -7.02 4.02 15.03
N ARG A 87 -7.34 3.92 16.32
CA ARG A 87 -6.99 4.96 17.29
C ARG A 87 -5.48 5.12 17.45
N GLY A 88 -4.76 4.02 17.59
CA GLY A 88 -3.30 4.03 17.69
C GLY A 88 -2.63 4.59 16.43
N LEU A 89 -3.10 4.19 15.26
CA LEU A 89 -2.59 4.72 13.99
C LEU A 89 -2.93 6.21 13.81
N ARG A 90 -4.13 6.66 14.16
CA ARG A 90 -4.46 8.09 14.13
C ARG A 90 -3.60 8.91 15.08
N ALA A 91 -3.28 8.38 16.27
CA ALA A 91 -2.36 9.01 17.21
C ALA A 91 -0.93 9.13 16.65
N LYS A 92 -0.52 8.19 15.79
CA LYS A 92 0.75 8.25 15.04
C LYS A 92 0.70 9.15 13.79
N GLY A 93 -0.45 9.79 13.50
CA GLY A 93 -0.61 10.74 12.39
C GLY A 93 -1.16 10.16 11.09
N TYR A 94 -1.57 8.88 11.07
CA TYR A 94 -2.22 8.30 9.89
C TYR A 94 -3.65 8.81 9.72
N ARG A 95 -3.99 9.23 8.50
CA ARG A 95 -5.38 9.52 8.11
C ARG A 95 -6.07 8.24 7.67
N ILE A 96 -7.09 7.85 8.42
CA ILE A 96 -7.87 6.63 8.17
C ILE A 96 -9.35 6.99 8.28
N ASN A 97 -10.06 6.95 7.16
CA ASN A 97 -11.50 7.23 7.08
C ASN A 97 -12.32 5.94 7.07
N ARG A 98 -11.75 4.86 6.53
CA ARG A 98 -12.44 3.59 6.38
C ARG A 98 -11.53 2.43 6.72
N VAL A 99 -12.10 1.36 7.26
CA VAL A 99 -11.42 0.08 7.43
C VAL A 99 -12.16 -0.99 6.65
N VAL A 100 -11.42 -1.77 5.87
CA VAL A 100 -11.93 -2.86 5.05
C VAL A 100 -11.24 -4.15 5.49
N GLY A 101 -11.95 -4.98 6.24
CA GLY A 101 -11.49 -6.33 6.57
C GLY A 101 -11.89 -7.31 5.46
N LYS A 102 -10.91 -7.95 4.80
CA LYS A 102 -11.17 -9.02 3.82
C LYS A 102 -10.68 -10.36 4.36
N VAL A 103 -11.34 -11.44 3.95
CA VAL A 103 -10.87 -12.79 4.23
C VAL A 103 -10.10 -13.29 3.01
N SER A 104 -8.82 -13.58 3.19
CA SER A 104 -8.02 -14.27 2.18
C SER A 104 -8.57 -15.67 2.05
N LYS A 105 -9.25 -15.96 0.94
CA LYS A 105 -9.57 -17.34 0.56
C LYS A 105 -8.25 -18.00 0.15
N SER A 106 -7.52 -18.53 1.12
CA SER A 106 -6.51 -19.54 0.85
C SER A 106 -7.30 -20.79 0.45
N GLY A 107 -7.42 -21.03 -0.85
CA GLY A 107 -7.88 -22.31 -1.40
C GLY A 107 -6.79 -23.35 -1.30
#